data_AF-A0A7I8WZ42-F1
#
_entry.id   AF-A0A7I8WZ42-F1
#
_cell.length_a   1.000
_cell.length_b   1.000
_cell.length_c   1.000
_cell.angle_alpha   90.00
_cell.angle_beta   90.00
_cell.angle_gamma   90.00
#
_symmetry.space_group_name_H-M   'P 1'
#
loop_
_entity.id
_entity.type
_entity.pdbx_description
1 polymer ?
#
loop_
_entity_poly.entity_id
_entity_poly.type
_entity_poly.pdbx_seq_one_letter_code
_entity_poly.pdbx_strand_id
1 'polypeptide(L)'
;MYIRLEVEPCDLELTDNQVLPLTSLQSAFPGAVGVSYKTLKGAKRALRFDGVAFHPPAEGWQETDAFQVQLSGKSSFPFDSYENASKQFEKAVTTVQKLMDQNYNDMTYIAPPSPPSPGSVSPRERLRAFRRKVADYRVSNDDLTTGFELPKSELEKQFSELSAILVGKDAIIEALRKRVDTVNQELHGQGDHEDCKKEVKKWKDQVESLEDELKLFREMASKQENMTNKVKSLTNELEELRNTSNAKLQSVHVEFERVCQELKEFQQQHDLLLQEHSRTTAQLHETEKKLDELRHLHDEVKARFEESEKSYAEQIRAANELRERMCNENVRLIKQINEMESETENLRQEKELQSTQRTDSYTNLKEKYSALVEEHEEKIQESASLNQLIENLNRHLTDITVKYKDLRSQRDGSPPNRYYM
;
A
#
# COMPACT_ATOMS: atom_id res chain seq x y z
N MET A 1 -7.25 -4.78 20.78
CA MET A 1 -6.13 -5.74 20.85
C MET A 1 -5.05 -5.22 19.93
N TYR A 2 -3.82 -5.01 20.42
CA TYR A 2 -2.71 -4.47 19.62
C TYR A 2 -1.60 -5.50 19.58
N ILE A 3 -1.04 -5.72 18.39
CA ILE A 3 0.11 -6.59 18.17
C ILE A 3 1.35 -5.70 18.15
N ARG A 4 2.38 -6.04 18.93
CA ARG A 4 3.69 -5.39 18.86
C ARG A 4 4.58 -6.22 17.95
N LEU A 5 4.91 -5.67 16.80
CA LEU A 5 5.85 -6.26 15.85
C LEU A 5 7.23 -5.69 16.15
N GLU A 6 8.19 -6.57 16.46
CA GLU A 6 9.59 -6.23 16.63
C GLU A 6 10.31 -6.61 15.34
N VAL A 7 10.90 -5.62 14.68
CA VAL A 7 11.65 -5.80 13.42
C VAL A 7 13.11 -6.11 13.78
N GLU A 8 13.76 -6.89 12.93
CA GLU A 8 15.18 -7.23 13.07
C GLU A 8 16.05 -5.96 13.18
N PRO A 9 17.06 -5.93 14.08
CA PRO A 9 17.98 -4.82 14.20
C PRO A 9 18.73 -4.56 12.89
N CYS A 10 18.92 -3.30 12.54
CA CYS A 10 19.68 -2.88 11.37
C CYS A 10 20.79 -1.93 11.80
N ASP A 11 22.00 -2.16 11.29
CA ASP A 11 23.16 -1.31 11.55
C ASP A 11 23.11 -0.08 10.63
N LEU A 12 23.16 1.11 11.24
CA LEU A 12 23.17 2.38 10.52
C LEU A 12 24.52 3.06 10.66
N GLU A 13 25.05 3.53 9.54
CA GLU A 13 26.29 4.29 9.51
C GLU A 13 26.10 5.68 10.15
N LEU A 14 26.99 6.00 11.08
CA LEU A 14 27.10 7.33 11.67
C LEU A 14 27.98 8.22 10.78
N THR A 15 27.69 9.51 10.77
CA THR A 15 28.59 10.50 10.13
C THR A 15 29.88 10.69 10.92
N ASP A 16 30.88 11.34 10.32
CA ASP A 16 32.18 11.65 10.95
C ASP A 16 32.07 12.34 12.32
N ASN A 17 30.97 13.06 12.55
CA ASN A 17 30.67 13.74 13.81
C ASN A 17 29.94 12.85 14.84
N GLN A 18 29.85 11.53 14.61
CA GLN A 18 29.12 10.56 15.42
C GLN A 18 27.62 10.89 15.59
N VAL A 19 27.03 11.60 14.64
CA VAL A 19 25.59 11.87 14.62
C VAL A 19 24.91 10.99 13.58
N LEU A 20 23.67 10.60 13.88
CA LEU A 20 22.83 9.78 13.00
C LEU A 20 21.90 10.70 12.20
N PRO A 21 22.09 10.87 10.88
CA PRO A 21 21.22 11.70 10.07
C PRO A 21 19.80 11.13 10.00
N LEU A 22 18.78 12.01 10.01
CA LEU A 22 17.39 11.59 9.83
C LEU A 22 17.19 10.89 8.48
N THR A 23 17.90 11.32 7.43
CA THR A 23 17.84 10.73 6.10
C THR A 23 18.31 9.27 6.10
N SER A 24 19.39 8.96 6.81
CA SER A 24 19.91 7.58 6.95
C SER A 24 18.95 6.69 7.75
N LEU A 25 18.28 7.25 8.75
CA LEU A 25 17.24 6.54 9.50
C LEU A 25 16.01 6.27 8.63
N GLN A 26 15.58 7.25 7.84
CA GLN A 26 14.40 7.14 6.98
C GLN A 26 14.63 6.26 5.75
N SER A 27 15.88 6.11 5.28
CA SER A 27 16.21 5.14 4.23
C SER A 27 16.06 3.70 4.69
N ALA A 28 16.39 3.41 5.96
CA ALA A 28 16.22 2.08 6.54
C ALA A 28 14.78 1.84 7.04
N PHE A 29 14.16 2.88 7.61
CA PHE A 29 12.82 2.83 8.19
C PHE A 29 11.95 3.96 7.62
N PRO A 30 11.28 3.74 6.48
CA PRO A 30 10.40 4.74 5.88
C PRO A 30 9.31 5.20 6.86
N GLY A 31 9.21 6.52 7.09
CA GLY A 31 8.27 7.10 8.04
C GLY A 31 8.77 7.21 9.49
N ALA A 32 10.08 6.98 9.72
CA ALA A 32 10.71 7.27 10.99
C ALA A 32 10.69 8.77 11.33
N VAL A 33 10.27 9.09 12.56
CA VAL A 33 10.16 10.46 13.08
C VAL A 33 11.01 10.67 14.32
N GLY A 34 11.32 9.60 15.04
CA GLY A 34 12.13 9.69 16.24
C GLY A 34 12.78 8.37 16.57
N VAL A 35 13.81 8.44 17.41
CA VAL A 35 14.46 7.27 17.97
C VAL A 35 14.45 7.42 19.49
N SER A 36 14.21 6.32 20.18
CA SER A 36 14.20 6.24 21.63
C SER A 36 15.03 5.06 22.08
N TYR A 37 15.62 5.12 23.26
CA TYR A 37 16.40 4.05 23.84
C TYR A 37 15.91 3.77 25.27
N LYS A 38 16.20 2.58 25.78
CA LYS A 38 16.03 2.29 27.20
C LYS A 38 17.37 2.47 27.89
N THR A 39 17.37 3.28 28.94
CA THR A 39 18.52 3.39 29.85
C THR A 39 18.73 2.08 30.62
N LEU A 40 19.91 1.86 31.19
CA LEU A 40 20.22 0.71 32.07
C LEU A 40 19.23 0.54 33.23
N LYS A 41 18.55 1.64 33.64
CA LYS A 41 17.50 1.65 34.67
C LYS A 41 16.10 1.34 34.14
N GLY A 42 15.97 0.91 32.87
CA GLY A 42 14.71 0.54 32.22
C GLY A 42 13.83 1.72 31.78
N ALA A 43 14.24 2.97 32.02
CA ALA A 43 13.47 4.14 31.60
C ALA A 43 13.67 4.42 30.11
N LYS A 44 12.56 4.60 29.38
CA LYS A 44 12.54 4.98 27.96
C LYS A 44 12.86 6.47 27.82
N ARG A 45 13.87 6.81 27.00
CA ARG A 45 14.27 8.18 26.70
C ARG A 45 14.31 8.41 25.19
N ALA A 46 13.93 9.60 24.75
CA ALA A 46 14.07 10.00 23.35
C ALA A 46 15.51 10.49 23.10
N LEU A 47 16.04 10.18 21.91
CA LEU A 47 17.30 10.78 21.44
C LEU A 47 17.09 12.25 21.14
N ARG A 48 18.14 13.04 21.37
CA ARG A 48 18.11 14.48 21.09
C ARG A 48 18.21 14.68 19.58
N PHE A 49 17.28 15.46 19.03
CA PHE A 49 17.22 15.81 17.62
C PHE A 49 17.39 17.31 17.48
N ASP A 50 18.28 17.75 16.57
CA ASP A 50 18.58 19.16 16.31
C ASP A 50 17.82 19.73 15.11
N GLY A 51 16.97 18.92 14.47
CA GLY A 51 16.28 19.26 13.23
C GLY A 51 16.85 18.54 12.02
N VAL A 52 18.09 18.03 12.06
CA VAL A 52 18.76 17.37 10.93
C VAL A 52 19.25 15.97 11.30
N ALA A 53 19.82 15.82 12.50
CA ALA A 53 20.42 14.58 12.96
C ALA A 53 20.13 14.30 14.45
N PHE A 54 20.23 13.02 14.80
CA PHE A 54 20.17 12.54 16.17
C PHE A 54 21.56 12.52 16.79
N HIS A 55 21.67 13.13 17.97
CA HIS A 55 22.90 13.20 18.75
C HIS A 55 23.02 12.00 19.70
N PRO A 56 24.24 11.54 20.00
CA PRO A 56 24.45 10.44 20.93
C PRO A 56 23.81 10.71 22.30
N PRO A 57 23.37 9.66 23.01
CA PRO A 57 23.10 9.75 24.44
C PRO A 57 24.33 10.29 25.19
N ALA A 58 24.15 10.85 26.39
CA ALA A 58 25.27 11.31 27.21
C ALA A 58 26.29 10.20 27.53
N GLU A 59 25.84 8.94 27.47
CA GLU A 59 26.59 7.70 27.71
C GLU A 59 27.22 7.14 26.41
N GLY A 60 26.98 7.77 25.25
CA GLY A 60 27.44 7.30 23.94
C GLY A 60 26.53 6.26 23.29
N TRP A 61 26.87 5.83 22.07
CA TRP A 61 26.05 4.89 21.29
C TRP A 61 26.17 3.43 21.77
N GLN A 62 27.30 3.05 22.39
CA GLN A 62 27.65 1.67 22.70
C GLN A 62 27.14 1.17 24.06
N GLU A 63 26.71 2.06 24.96
CA GLU A 63 26.24 1.67 26.30
C GLU A 63 24.73 1.35 26.35
N THR A 64 24.06 1.35 25.20
CA THR A 64 22.61 1.11 25.08
C THR A 64 22.31 -0.11 24.21
N ASP A 65 21.76 -1.15 24.85
CA ASP A 65 21.50 -2.45 24.22
C ASP A 65 20.47 -2.44 23.08
N ALA A 66 19.59 -1.43 23.02
CA ALA A 66 18.57 -1.33 21.97
C ALA A 66 18.03 0.09 21.74
N PHE A 67 18.05 0.50 20.48
CA PHE A 67 17.35 1.68 19.98
C PHE A 67 16.03 1.29 19.31
N GLN A 68 14.95 1.95 19.69
CA GLN A 68 13.60 1.78 19.16
C GLN A 68 13.23 2.98 18.29
N VAL A 69 12.96 2.71 17.02
CA VAL A 69 12.51 3.72 16.06
C VAL A 69 11.01 3.93 16.21
N GLN A 70 10.60 5.19 16.30
CA GLN A 70 9.21 5.59 16.30
C GLN A 70 8.79 5.94 14.87
N LEU A 71 7.92 5.10 14.32
CA LEU A 71 7.27 5.35 13.04
C LEU A 71 5.98 6.16 13.28
N SER A 72 5.78 7.20 12.50
CA SER A 72 4.48 7.89 12.43
C SER A 72 3.95 7.75 11.02
N GLY A 73 2.68 7.39 10.89
CA GLY A 73 2.02 7.15 9.59
C GLY A 73 1.97 8.36 8.65
N LYS A 74 2.45 9.54 9.07
CA LYS A 74 2.69 10.72 8.23
C LYS A 74 3.80 11.56 8.86
N SER A 75 5.06 11.38 8.44
CA SER A 75 6.12 12.33 8.77
C SER A 75 6.14 13.47 7.75
N SER A 76 5.09 14.29 7.72
CA SER A 76 5.22 15.62 7.13
C SER A 76 5.96 16.51 8.14
N PHE A 77 7.22 16.18 8.42
CA PHE A 77 8.13 17.16 9.01
C PHE A 77 8.55 18.05 7.86
N PRO A 78 7.99 19.26 7.72
CA PRO A 78 8.30 20.09 6.58
C PRO A 78 9.59 20.80 6.94
N PHE A 79 10.72 20.29 6.48
CA PHE A 79 11.99 21.02 6.56
C PHE A 79 11.82 22.44 5.98
N ASP A 80 10.98 22.58 4.95
CA ASP A 80 10.59 23.86 4.38
C ASP A 80 9.78 24.76 5.33
N SER A 81 9.06 24.22 6.32
CA SER A 81 8.22 25.02 7.22
C SER A 81 9.01 25.71 8.30
N TYR A 82 10.11 25.13 8.81
CA TYR A 82 10.91 25.80 9.85
C TYR A 82 11.82 26.85 9.24
N GLU A 83 12.37 26.57 8.04
CA GLU A 83 13.16 27.54 7.29
C GLU A 83 12.27 28.68 6.77
N ASN A 84 11.08 28.39 6.23
CA ASN A 84 10.13 29.43 5.85
C ASN A 84 9.53 30.16 7.06
N ALA A 85 9.27 29.49 8.19
CA ALA A 85 8.82 30.17 9.41
C ALA A 85 9.91 31.08 9.98
N SER A 86 11.18 30.65 9.94
CA SER A 86 12.32 31.48 10.36
C SER A 86 12.49 32.67 9.41
N LYS A 87 12.39 32.48 8.09
CA LYS A 87 12.39 33.58 7.10
C LYS A 87 11.20 34.52 7.26
N GLN A 88 10.01 34.02 7.63
CA GLN A 88 8.84 34.85 7.91
C GLN A 88 8.99 35.61 9.23
N PHE A 89 9.59 34.99 10.24
CA PHE A 89 9.93 35.64 11.51
C PHE A 89 10.97 36.74 11.29
N GLU A 90 12.05 36.48 10.55
CA GLU A 90 13.04 37.49 10.19
C GLU A 90 12.43 38.63 9.36
N LYS A 91 11.57 38.32 8.38
CA LYS A 91 10.81 39.35 7.65
C LYS A 91 9.90 40.16 8.56
N ALA A 92 9.22 39.52 9.50
CA ALA A 92 8.35 40.19 10.47
C ALA A 92 9.17 41.11 11.41
N VAL A 93 10.30 40.64 11.94
CA VAL A 93 11.22 41.45 12.76
C VAL A 93 11.77 42.63 11.96
N THR A 94 12.21 42.39 10.72
CA THR A 94 12.72 43.46 9.84
C THR A 94 11.63 44.48 9.49
N THR A 95 10.38 44.03 9.36
CA THR A 95 9.22 44.90 9.08
C THR A 95 8.84 45.72 10.32
N VAL A 96 8.85 45.12 11.50
CA VAL A 96 8.64 45.81 12.77
C VAL A 96 9.76 46.82 13.01
N GLN A 97 11.01 46.46 12.72
CA GLN A 97 12.16 47.34 12.84
C GLN A 97 12.06 48.52 11.87
N LYS A 98 11.64 48.29 10.61
CA LYS A 98 11.33 49.36 9.65
C LYS A 98 10.16 50.24 10.10
N LEU A 99 9.12 49.68 10.73
CA LEU A 99 8.00 50.45 11.27
C LEU A 99 8.40 51.28 12.48
N MET A 100 9.31 50.77 13.32
CA MET A 100 9.86 51.53 14.44
C MET A 100 10.83 52.63 13.97
N ASP A 101 11.59 52.38 12.92
CA ASP A 101 12.48 53.37 12.30
C ASP A 101 11.71 54.42 11.46
N GLN A 102 10.52 54.08 10.94
CA GLN A 102 9.67 55.00 10.17
C GLN A 102 8.74 55.87 11.04
N ASN A 103 8.53 55.54 12.31
CA ASN A 103 7.60 56.26 13.18
C ASN A 103 8.19 57.46 13.96
N TYR A 104 9.41 57.89 13.66
CA TYR A 104 9.99 59.08 14.31
C TYR A 104 9.91 60.39 13.51
N ASN A 105 9.47 60.38 12.24
CA ASN A 105 9.42 61.60 11.41
C ASN A 105 8.21 61.61 10.43
N ASP A 106 6.97 61.66 10.93
CA ASP A 106 5.89 62.49 10.35
C ASP A 106 4.55 62.20 11.06
N MET A 107 4.21 63.04 12.03
CA MET A 107 2.85 63.06 12.61
C MET A 107 2.49 64.52 12.91
N THR A 108 2.47 65.36 11.86
CA THR A 108 1.75 66.63 11.91
C THR A 108 0.30 66.39 11.53
N TYR A 109 -0.54 66.33 12.56
CA TYR A 109 -1.98 66.54 12.50
C TYR A 109 -2.29 67.82 11.71
N ILE A 110 -2.97 67.71 10.55
CA ILE A 110 -3.67 68.83 9.92
C ILE A 110 -5.13 68.44 9.81
N ALA A 111 -5.96 69.16 10.57
CA ALA A 111 -7.41 69.05 10.57
C ALA A 111 -8.01 69.49 9.22
N PRO A 112 -9.18 68.94 8.82
CA PRO A 112 -9.85 69.37 7.60
C PRO A 112 -10.54 70.72 7.81
N PRO A 113 -10.46 71.69 6.86
CA PRO A 113 -11.32 72.85 6.89
C PRO A 113 -12.69 72.51 6.29
N SER A 114 -13.72 72.83 7.07
CA SER A 114 -15.13 72.85 6.71
C SER A 114 -15.46 73.84 5.56
N PRO A 115 -16.52 73.59 4.78
CA PRO A 115 -16.94 74.44 3.66
C PRO A 115 -17.73 75.68 4.14
N PRO A 116 -17.64 76.84 3.47
CA PRO A 116 -18.62 77.91 3.64
C PRO A 116 -19.78 77.75 2.64
N SER A 117 -20.99 77.75 3.20
CA SER A 117 -22.28 77.93 2.55
C SER A 117 -22.44 79.37 1.98
N PRO A 118 -23.29 79.58 0.95
CA PRO A 118 -23.43 80.85 0.25
C PRO A 118 -24.34 81.83 0.99
N GLY A 119 -24.00 83.13 0.94
CA GLY A 119 -24.74 84.20 1.59
C GLY A 119 -24.59 85.54 0.85
N SER A 120 -25.61 85.85 0.06
CA SER A 120 -26.21 87.18 -0.21
C SER A 120 -25.42 88.47 0.06
N VAL A 121 -25.16 89.27 -0.99
CA VAL A 121 -25.42 90.73 -0.96
C VAL A 121 -25.82 91.22 -2.37
N SER A 122 -26.91 91.99 -2.40
CA SER A 122 -27.64 92.45 -3.59
C SER A 122 -27.13 93.81 -4.14
N PRO A 123 -27.19 94.05 -5.47
CA PRO A 123 -26.60 95.21 -6.17
C PRO A 123 -27.33 96.57 -6.05
N ARG A 124 -27.60 97.10 -4.83
CA ARG A 124 -28.46 98.31 -4.69
C ARG A 124 -27.90 99.53 -3.95
N GLU A 125 -26.58 99.73 -3.91
CA GLU A 125 -25.98 100.88 -3.19
C GLU A 125 -24.92 101.69 -3.95
N ARG A 126 -24.66 101.43 -5.24
CA ARG A 126 -23.62 102.18 -6.01
C ARG A 126 -24.12 103.25 -6.99
N LEU A 127 -25.40 103.65 -6.95
CA LEU A 127 -25.98 104.58 -7.93
C LEU A 127 -26.70 105.82 -7.34
N ARG A 128 -26.16 106.42 -6.26
CA ARG A 128 -26.69 107.68 -5.70
C ARG A 128 -25.66 108.79 -5.43
N ALA A 129 -24.43 108.69 -5.94
CA ALA A 129 -23.35 109.63 -5.61
C ALA A 129 -22.83 110.50 -6.78
N PHE A 130 -23.62 110.78 -7.84
CA PHE A 130 -23.07 111.51 -9.01
C PHE A 130 -23.97 112.57 -9.68
N ARG A 131 -24.94 113.19 -9.02
CA ARG A 131 -25.65 114.37 -9.58
C ARG A 131 -26.10 115.36 -8.51
N ARG A 132 -25.23 116.30 -8.14
CA ARG A 132 -25.57 117.62 -7.55
C ARG A 132 -24.29 118.48 -7.45
N LYS A 133 -24.00 119.29 -8.48
CA LYS A 133 -23.17 120.51 -8.39
C LYS A 133 -23.14 121.26 -9.74
N VAL A 134 -24.21 121.97 -10.06
CA VAL A 134 -24.20 123.11 -11.00
C VAL A 134 -25.22 124.11 -10.46
N ALA A 135 -24.75 125.05 -9.64
CA ALA A 135 -25.43 126.30 -9.30
C ALA A 135 -24.40 127.20 -8.61
N ASP A 136 -24.50 128.49 -8.91
CA ASP A 136 -23.86 129.64 -8.25
C ASP A 136 -22.45 130.03 -8.70
N TYR A 137 -22.41 130.92 -9.70
CA TYR A 137 -21.64 132.15 -9.58
C TYR A 137 -22.52 133.34 -10.02
N ARG A 138 -22.75 134.25 -9.07
CA ARG A 138 -23.52 135.49 -9.20
C ARG A 138 -22.57 136.68 -9.41
N VAL A 139 -22.86 137.48 -10.44
CA VAL A 139 -23.23 138.92 -10.40
C VAL A 139 -22.18 140.02 -10.04
N SER A 140 -22.19 141.04 -10.93
CA SER A 140 -21.96 142.50 -10.80
C SER A 140 -20.56 143.12 -10.79
N ASN A 141 -20.35 144.03 -11.75
CA ASN A 141 -20.22 145.50 -11.61
C ASN A 141 -20.40 146.11 -13.04
N ASP A 142 -21.41 146.94 -13.34
CA ASP A 142 -21.52 148.41 -13.14
C ASP A 142 -20.35 149.20 -13.75
N ASP A 143 -20.49 150.33 -14.47
CA ASP A 143 -21.63 151.10 -14.96
C ASP A 143 -21.12 152.17 -15.96
N LEU A 144 -22.06 152.79 -16.67
CA LEU A 144 -22.06 153.90 -17.63
C LEU A 144 -21.03 155.04 -17.46
N THR A 145 -20.61 155.65 -18.58
CA THR A 145 -20.59 157.13 -18.72
C THR A 145 -20.91 157.58 -20.15
N THR A 146 -21.85 158.54 -20.20
CA THR A 146 -22.57 159.14 -21.32
C THR A 146 -21.84 160.34 -21.94
N GLY A 147 -22.29 160.74 -23.14
CA GLY A 147 -21.64 161.70 -24.02
C GLY A 147 -21.77 163.18 -23.66
N PHE A 148 -21.03 164.01 -24.42
CA PHE A 148 -21.38 165.39 -24.76
C PHE A 148 -20.51 165.81 -25.95
N GLU A 149 -21.15 166.17 -27.07
CA GLU A 149 -20.52 166.65 -28.30
C GLU A 149 -20.13 168.13 -28.15
N LEU A 150 -18.86 168.46 -28.40
CA LEU A 150 -18.41 169.78 -28.84
C LEU A 150 -17.28 169.58 -29.87
N PRO A 151 -17.21 170.41 -30.93
CA PRO A 151 -16.38 170.14 -32.09
C PRO A 151 -14.89 170.27 -31.74
N LYS A 152 -14.18 169.15 -31.72
CA LYS A 152 -12.75 169.04 -31.44
C LYS A 152 -11.94 168.91 -32.72
N SER A 153 -10.82 169.62 -32.76
CA SER A 153 -9.85 169.68 -33.85
C SER A 153 -9.31 168.29 -34.23
N GLU A 154 -9.02 168.08 -35.53
CA GLU A 154 -8.52 166.83 -36.15
C GLU A 154 -7.38 166.14 -35.37
N LEU A 155 -6.59 166.91 -34.61
CA LEU A 155 -5.49 166.41 -33.78
C LEU A 155 -5.98 165.59 -32.56
N GLU A 156 -7.06 166.00 -31.90
CA GLU A 156 -7.60 165.27 -30.74
C GLU A 156 -8.23 163.93 -31.15
N LYS A 157 -8.73 163.83 -32.39
CA LYS A 157 -9.28 162.59 -32.95
C LYS A 157 -8.20 161.51 -33.11
N GLN A 158 -7.01 161.90 -33.58
CA GLN A 158 -5.87 160.99 -33.71
C GLN A 158 -5.32 160.50 -32.36
N PHE A 159 -5.33 161.34 -31.32
CA PHE A 159 -4.93 160.92 -29.97
C PHE A 159 -5.94 159.97 -29.32
N SER A 160 -7.24 160.18 -29.56
CA SER A 160 -8.29 159.26 -29.12
C SER A 160 -8.19 157.90 -29.83
N GLU A 161 -7.92 157.89 -31.14
CA GLU A 161 -7.70 156.65 -31.90
C GLU A 161 -6.43 155.91 -31.46
N LEU A 162 -5.32 156.61 -31.21
CA LEU A 162 -4.09 156.01 -30.67
C LEU A 162 -4.30 155.41 -29.27
N SER A 163 -5.08 156.09 -28.41
CA SER A 163 -5.41 155.59 -27.07
C SER A 163 -6.29 154.34 -27.14
N ALA A 164 -7.27 154.31 -28.05
CA ALA A 164 -8.10 153.13 -28.29
C ALA A 164 -7.30 151.95 -28.85
N ILE A 165 -6.33 152.20 -29.74
CA ILE A 165 -5.44 151.17 -30.26
C ILE A 165 -4.49 150.64 -29.18
N LEU A 166 -3.98 151.50 -28.29
CA LEU A 166 -3.14 151.08 -27.15
C LEU A 166 -3.92 150.19 -26.18
N VAL A 167 -5.12 150.61 -25.78
CA VAL A 167 -6.01 149.80 -24.94
C VAL A 167 -6.37 148.47 -25.63
N GLY A 168 -6.60 148.49 -26.94
CA GLY A 168 -6.84 147.27 -27.73
C GLY A 168 -5.63 146.32 -27.76
N LYS A 169 -4.42 146.85 -27.88
CA LYS A 169 -3.18 146.05 -27.82
C LYS A 169 -2.95 145.45 -26.44
N ASP A 170 -3.17 146.21 -25.38
CA ASP A 170 -3.05 145.72 -24.02
C ASP A 170 -4.09 144.62 -23.73
N ALA A 171 -5.33 144.76 -24.23
CA ALA A 171 -6.34 143.71 -24.15
C ALA A 171 -5.94 142.43 -24.91
N ILE A 172 -5.29 142.55 -26.08
CA ILE A 172 -4.78 141.40 -26.84
C ILE A 172 -3.61 140.74 -26.12
N ILE A 173 -2.69 141.51 -25.53
CA ILE A 173 -1.57 140.99 -24.75
C ILE A 173 -2.07 140.24 -23.53
N GLU A 174 -3.07 140.78 -22.83
CA GLU A 174 -3.68 140.13 -21.67
C GLU A 174 -4.41 138.84 -22.06
N ALA A 175 -5.08 138.82 -23.21
CA ALA A 175 -5.71 137.61 -23.75
C ALA A 175 -4.67 136.55 -24.16
N LEU A 176 -3.54 136.96 -24.74
CA LEU A 176 -2.44 136.06 -25.08
C LEU A 176 -1.75 135.53 -23.82
N ARG A 177 -1.56 136.34 -22.78
CA ARG A 177 -1.03 135.90 -21.48
C ARG A 177 -1.94 134.85 -20.84
N LYS A 178 -3.24 135.12 -20.75
CA LYS A 178 -4.22 134.13 -20.27
C LYS A 178 -4.19 132.84 -21.07
N ARG A 179 -4.05 132.92 -22.40
CA ARG A 179 -3.98 131.74 -23.26
C ARG A 179 -2.66 130.97 -23.07
N VAL A 180 -1.55 131.66 -22.88
CA VAL A 180 -0.25 131.06 -22.51
C VAL A 180 -0.35 130.38 -21.14
N ASP A 181 -1.01 130.99 -20.17
CA ASP A 181 -1.24 130.38 -18.84
C ASP A 181 -2.14 129.16 -18.92
N THR A 182 -3.17 129.20 -19.77
CA THR A 182 -4.08 128.06 -20.00
C THR A 182 -3.33 126.91 -20.67
N VAL A 183 -2.54 127.20 -21.71
CA VAL A 183 -1.70 126.21 -22.39
C VAL A 183 -0.62 125.66 -21.47
N ASN A 184 0.00 126.49 -20.61
CA ASN A 184 0.96 126.03 -19.62
C ASN A 184 0.31 125.14 -18.56
N GLN A 185 -0.94 125.42 -18.13
CA GLN A 185 -1.69 124.55 -17.24
C GLN A 185 -2.04 123.20 -17.89
N GLU A 186 -2.42 123.20 -19.17
CA GLU A 186 -2.64 121.96 -19.94
C GLU A 186 -1.35 121.15 -20.12
N LEU A 187 -0.20 121.82 -20.31
CA LEU A 187 1.11 121.18 -20.41
C LEU A 187 1.63 120.63 -19.07
N HIS A 188 1.24 121.25 -17.95
CA HIS A 188 1.53 120.79 -16.59
C HIS A 188 0.53 119.75 -16.07
N GLY A 189 -0.45 119.31 -16.88
CA GLY A 189 -1.19 118.06 -16.70
C GLY A 189 -0.33 116.78 -16.81
N GLN A 190 0.95 116.84 -16.45
CA GLN A 190 1.88 115.71 -16.36
C GLN A 190 1.62 114.82 -15.13
N GLY A 191 0.88 115.31 -14.12
CA GLY A 191 0.49 114.51 -12.95
C GLY A 191 -0.36 113.29 -13.33
N ASP A 192 -1.30 113.48 -14.26
CA ASP A 192 -2.13 112.39 -14.80
C ASP A 192 -1.30 111.35 -15.56
N HIS A 193 -0.16 111.76 -16.12
CA HIS A 193 0.73 110.86 -16.87
C HIS A 193 1.58 109.97 -15.95
N GLU A 194 2.05 110.47 -14.79
CA GLU A 194 2.75 109.64 -13.81
C GLU A 194 1.81 108.71 -13.04
N ASP A 195 0.58 109.13 -12.76
CA ASP A 195 -0.42 108.24 -12.17
C ASP A 195 -0.90 107.17 -13.18
N CYS A 196 -1.08 107.52 -14.45
CA CYS A 196 -1.28 106.52 -15.52
C CYS A 196 -0.12 105.53 -15.60
N LYS A 197 1.13 105.98 -15.43
CA LYS A 197 2.32 105.12 -15.48
C LYS A 197 2.40 104.16 -14.29
N LYS A 198 2.03 104.61 -13.08
CA LYS A 198 1.89 103.74 -11.90
C LYS A 198 0.78 102.71 -12.10
N GLU A 199 -0.36 103.10 -12.65
CA GLU A 199 -1.44 102.15 -12.96
C GLU A 199 -1.00 101.14 -14.02
N VAL A 200 -0.36 101.57 -15.10
CA VAL A 200 0.19 100.67 -16.12
C VAL A 200 1.20 99.69 -15.50
N LYS A 201 2.06 100.15 -14.59
CA LYS A 201 2.98 99.26 -13.87
C LYS A 201 2.22 98.25 -12.99
N LYS A 202 1.23 98.71 -12.22
CA LYS A 202 0.41 97.82 -11.38
C LYS A 202 -0.32 96.77 -12.22
N TRP A 203 -0.92 97.17 -13.35
CA TRP A 203 -1.56 96.25 -14.28
C TRP A 203 -0.55 95.28 -14.90
N LYS A 204 0.66 95.74 -15.20
CA LYS A 204 1.74 94.88 -15.70
C LYS A 204 2.17 93.83 -14.66
N ASP A 205 2.42 94.26 -13.42
CA ASP A 205 2.78 93.36 -12.31
C ASP A 205 1.63 92.36 -12.03
N GLN A 206 0.38 92.80 -12.15
CA GLN A 206 -0.79 91.92 -12.01
C GLN A 206 -0.93 90.93 -13.16
N VAL A 207 -0.63 91.34 -14.40
CA VAL A 207 -0.58 90.42 -15.56
C VAL A 207 0.53 89.39 -15.38
N GLU A 208 1.72 89.79 -14.93
CA GLU A 208 2.85 88.88 -14.68
C GLU A 208 2.51 87.85 -13.59
N SER A 209 1.88 88.28 -12.49
CA SER A 209 1.38 87.35 -11.45
C SER A 209 0.34 86.36 -11.98
N LEU A 210 -0.59 86.82 -12.84
CA LEU A 210 -1.60 85.94 -13.45
C LEU A 210 -0.98 84.99 -14.48
N GLU A 211 0.07 85.40 -15.17
CA GLU A 211 0.84 84.55 -16.09
C GLU A 211 1.58 83.43 -15.32
N ASP A 212 2.15 83.74 -14.16
CA ASP A 212 2.77 82.75 -13.27
C ASP A 212 1.74 81.74 -12.71
N GLU A 213 0.57 82.23 -12.29
CA GLU A 213 -0.54 81.35 -11.87
C GLU A 213 -1.00 80.44 -13.01
N LEU A 214 -1.17 80.99 -14.23
CA LEU A 214 -1.52 80.19 -15.42
C LEU A 214 -0.45 79.15 -15.75
N LYS A 215 0.83 79.48 -15.58
CA LYS A 215 1.91 78.52 -15.75
C LYS A 215 1.79 77.37 -14.76
N LEU A 216 1.54 77.67 -13.48
CA LEU A 216 1.31 76.64 -12.46
C LEU A 216 0.09 75.75 -12.78
N PHE A 217 -1.02 76.34 -13.25
CA PHE A 217 -2.19 75.58 -13.67
C PHE A 217 -1.90 74.64 -14.84
N ARG A 218 -1.09 75.08 -15.83
CA ARG A 218 -0.65 74.21 -16.93
C ARG A 218 0.22 73.05 -16.45
N GLU A 219 1.14 73.30 -15.53
CA GLU A 219 1.97 72.24 -14.92
C GLU A 219 1.13 71.23 -14.12
N MET A 220 0.16 71.71 -13.34
CA MET A 220 -0.78 70.83 -12.61
C MET A 220 -1.65 70.01 -13.58
N ALA A 221 -2.16 70.61 -14.65
CA ALA A 221 -2.92 69.91 -15.67
C ALA A 221 -2.09 68.80 -16.33
N SER A 222 -0.83 69.08 -16.68
CA SER A 222 0.08 68.07 -17.24
C SER A 222 0.36 66.94 -16.25
N LYS A 223 0.58 67.24 -14.96
CA LYS A 223 0.73 66.21 -13.91
C LYS A 223 -0.53 65.38 -13.75
N GLN A 224 -1.71 66.01 -13.79
CA GLN A 224 -3.00 65.32 -13.70
C GLN A 224 -3.24 64.39 -14.90
N GLU A 225 -2.88 64.82 -16.11
CA GLU A 225 -2.93 64.00 -17.31
C GLU A 225 -1.99 62.78 -17.20
N ASN A 226 -0.76 62.99 -16.76
CA ASN A 226 0.21 61.92 -16.52
C ASN A 226 -0.29 60.91 -15.46
N MET A 227 -0.86 61.39 -14.35
CA MET A 227 -1.45 60.52 -13.33
C MET A 227 -2.66 59.76 -13.88
N THR A 228 -3.51 60.41 -14.67
CA THR A 228 -4.66 59.76 -15.31
C THR A 228 -4.22 58.63 -16.24
N ASN A 229 -3.14 58.85 -17.02
CA ASN A 229 -2.56 57.83 -17.88
C ASN A 229 -1.95 56.67 -17.08
N LYS A 230 -1.28 56.98 -15.95
CA LYS A 230 -0.74 55.95 -15.05
C LYS A 230 -1.84 55.11 -14.41
N VAL A 231 -2.93 55.73 -13.97
CA VAL A 231 -4.10 55.02 -13.43
C VAL A 231 -4.70 54.11 -14.49
N LYS A 232 -4.87 54.58 -15.74
CA LYS A 232 -5.35 53.74 -16.84
C LYS A 232 -4.44 52.54 -17.10
N SER A 233 -3.12 52.74 -17.12
CA SER A 233 -2.15 51.65 -17.30
C SER A 233 -2.26 50.59 -16.19
N LEU A 234 -2.29 51.04 -14.92
CA LEU A 234 -2.40 50.12 -13.78
C LEU A 234 -3.74 49.39 -13.74
N THR A 235 -4.84 50.06 -14.13
CA THR A 235 -6.15 49.42 -14.25
C THR A 235 -6.13 48.31 -15.30
N ASN A 236 -5.50 48.55 -16.46
CA ASN A 236 -5.36 47.54 -17.51
C ASN A 236 -4.50 46.35 -17.05
N GLU A 237 -3.36 46.61 -16.41
CA GLU A 237 -2.49 45.55 -15.86
C GLU A 237 -3.23 44.71 -14.80
N LEU A 238 -4.03 45.34 -13.93
CA LEU A 238 -4.85 44.64 -12.96
C LEU A 238 -5.92 43.77 -13.62
N GLU A 239 -6.53 44.24 -14.71
CA GLU A 239 -7.53 43.49 -15.45
C GLU A 239 -6.91 42.29 -16.19
N GLU A 240 -5.72 42.46 -16.79
CA GLU A 240 -4.94 41.35 -17.38
C GLU A 240 -4.52 40.31 -16.34
N LEU A 241 -4.03 40.74 -15.17
CA LEU A 241 -3.70 39.86 -14.06
C LEU A 241 -4.92 39.10 -13.55
N ARG A 242 -6.07 39.77 -13.45
CA ARG A 242 -7.33 39.12 -13.06
C ARG A 242 -7.76 38.08 -14.08
N ASN A 243 -7.70 38.40 -15.37
CA ASN A 243 -8.10 37.49 -16.44
C ASN A 243 -7.18 36.27 -16.52
N THR A 244 -5.87 36.47 -16.40
CA THR A 244 -4.89 35.37 -16.38
C THR A 244 -5.04 34.51 -15.13
N SER A 245 -5.29 35.10 -13.96
CA SER A 245 -5.58 34.37 -12.74
C SER A 245 -6.85 33.52 -12.87
N ASN A 246 -7.93 34.09 -13.41
CA ASN A 246 -9.19 33.37 -13.62
C ASN A 246 -9.02 32.21 -14.61
N ALA A 247 -8.27 32.40 -15.70
CA ALA A 247 -7.98 31.35 -16.66
C ALA A 247 -7.19 30.19 -16.03
N LYS A 248 -6.18 30.50 -15.21
CA LYS A 248 -5.42 29.49 -14.46
C LYS A 248 -6.31 28.75 -13.45
N LEU A 249 -7.19 29.46 -12.74
CA LEU A 249 -8.10 28.87 -11.76
C LEU A 249 -9.09 27.91 -12.43
N GLN A 250 -9.60 28.28 -13.61
CA GLN A 250 -10.47 27.41 -14.40
C GLN A 250 -9.72 26.18 -14.93
N SER A 251 -8.48 26.33 -15.39
CA SER A 251 -7.63 25.21 -15.80
C SER A 251 -7.39 24.21 -14.66
N VAL A 252 -7.03 24.72 -13.47
CA VAL A 252 -6.82 23.88 -12.27
C VAL A 252 -8.11 23.18 -11.85
N HIS A 253 -9.26 23.85 -11.98
CA HIS A 253 -10.56 23.24 -11.67
C HIS A 253 -10.85 22.04 -12.58
N VAL A 254 -10.63 22.18 -13.89
CA VAL A 254 -10.81 21.08 -14.85
C VAL A 254 -9.85 19.93 -14.56
N GLU A 255 -8.59 20.20 -14.24
CA GLU A 255 -7.63 19.16 -13.86
C GLU A 255 -8.03 18.45 -12.56
N PHE A 256 -8.53 19.20 -11.57
CA PHE A 256 -9.02 18.64 -10.32
C PHE A 256 -10.23 17.72 -10.54
N GLU A 257 -11.19 18.12 -11.38
CA GLU A 257 -12.33 17.29 -11.74
C GLU A 257 -11.89 16.00 -12.46
N ARG A 258 -10.93 16.10 -13.38
CA ARG A 258 -10.35 14.93 -14.06
C ARG A 258 -9.73 13.96 -13.07
N VAL A 259 -8.89 14.44 -12.14
CA VAL A 259 -8.27 13.59 -11.12
C VAL A 259 -9.31 12.96 -10.19
N CYS A 260 -10.37 13.69 -9.83
CA CYS A 260 -11.46 13.14 -9.04
C CYS A 260 -12.21 12.02 -9.78
N GLN A 261 -12.37 12.14 -11.10
CA GLN A 261 -12.98 11.11 -11.93
C GLN A 261 -12.08 9.87 -12.03
N GLU A 262 -10.79 10.04 -12.29
CA GLU A 262 -9.80 8.96 -12.31
C GLU A 262 -9.75 8.21 -10.96
N LEU A 263 -9.81 8.95 -9.84
CA LEU A 263 -9.85 8.35 -8.51
C LEU A 263 -11.10 7.48 -8.28
N LYS A 264 -12.26 7.91 -8.78
CA LYS A 264 -13.50 7.12 -8.70
C LYS A 264 -13.42 5.85 -9.55
N GLU A 265 -12.86 5.94 -10.75
CA GLU A 265 -12.66 4.78 -11.63
C GLU A 265 -11.69 3.78 -11.00
N PHE A 266 -10.60 4.27 -10.40
CA PHE A 266 -9.64 3.44 -9.67
C PHE A 266 -10.29 2.75 -8.45
N GLN A 267 -11.13 3.47 -7.70
CA GLN A 267 -11.89 2.89 -6.58
C GLN A 267 -12.83 1.77 -7.06
N GLN A 268 -13.58 1.98 -8.15
CA GLN A 268 -14.46 0.95 -8.71
C GLN A 268 -13.68 -0.29 -9.16
N GLN A 269 -12.52 -0.11 -9.80
CA GLN A 269 -11.65 -1.22 -10.19
C GLN A 269 -11.12 -1.99 -8.98
N HIS A 270 -10.71 -1.26 -7.93
CA HIS A 270 -10.25 -1.86 -6.69
C HIS A 270 -11.36 -2.68 -6.01
N ASP A 271 -12.59 -2.19 -5.98
CA ASP A 271 -13.73 -2.91 -5.40
C ASP A 271 -14.08 -4.19 -6.19
N LEU A 272 -13.99 -4.15 -7.52
CA LEU A 272 -14.14 -5.34 -8.37
C LEU A 272 -13.04 -6.37 -8.11
N LEU A 273 -11.79 -5.94 -7.97
CA LEU A 273 -10.67 -6.82 -7.64
C LEU A 273 -10.82 -7.44 -6.25
N LEU A 274 -11.31 -6.70 -5.26
CA LEU A 274 -11.64 -7.24 -3.93
C LEU A 274 -12.72 -8.33 -4.02
N GLN A 275 -13.74 -8.13 -4.86
CA GLN A 275 -14.80 -9.12 -5.06
C GLN A 275 -14.25 -10.39 -5.71
N GLU A 276 -13.45 -10.28 -6.77
CA GLU A 276 -12.76 -11.40 -7.41
C GLU A 276 -11.83 -12.13 -6.43
N HIS A 277 -11.08 -11.40 -5.61
CA HIS A 277 -10.22 -11.99 -4.59
C HIS A 277 -11.02 -12.76 -3.54
N SER A 278 -12.17 -12.24 -3.12
CA SER A 278 -13.06 -12.94 -2.18
C SER A 278 -13.62 -14.24 -2.78
N ARG A 279 -13.97 -14.22 -4.08
CA ARG A 279 -14.49 -15.39 -4.80
C ARG A 279 -13.42 -16.47 -4.96
N THR A 280 -12.20 -16.09 -5.36
CA THR A 280 -11.08 -17.02 -5.52
C THR A 280 -10.65 -17.62 -4.17
N THR A 281 -10.68 -16.82 -3.09
CA THR A 281 -10.43 -17.31 -1.73
C THR A 281 -11.49 -18.33 -1.30
N ALA A 282 -12.77 -18.10 -1.60
CA ALA A 282 -13.83 -19.06 -1.30
C ALA A 282 -13.68 -20.38 -2.09
N GLN A 283 -13.29 -20.28 -3.38
CA GLN A 283 -13.00 -21.45 -4.20
C GLN A 283 -11.81 -22.25 -3.68
N LEU A 284 -10.74 -21.55 -3.26
CA LEU A 284 -9.57 -22.19 -2.64
C LEU A 284 -9.98 -23.00 -1.41
N HIS A 285 -10.76 -22.39 -0.51
CA HIS A 285 -11.25 -23.07 0.70
C HIS A 285 -12.11 -24.30 0.38
N GLU A 286 -12.95 -24.24 -0.67
CA GLU A 286 -13.72 -25.40 -1.13
C GLU A 286 -12.81 -26.52 -1.65
N THR A 287 -11.77 -26.18 -2.42
CA THR A 287 -10.81 -27.17 -2.92
C THR A 287 -9.94 -27.77 -1.82
N GLU A 288 -9.54 -26.99 -0.81
CA GLU A 288 -8.84 -27.47 0.38
C GLU A 288 -9.71 -28.49 1.14
N LYS A 289 -11.00 -28.18 1.33
CA LYS A 289 -11.93 -29.11 1.95
C LYS A 289 -12.04 -30.43 1.19
N LYS A 290 -12.17 -30.38 -0.14
CA LYS A 290 -12.20 -31.59 -0.98
C LYS A 290 -10.89 -32.38 -0.90
N LEU A 291 -9.75 -31.69 -0.80
CA LEU A 291 -8.45 -32.33 -0.63
C LEU A 291 -8.36 -33.09 0.71
N ASP A 292 -8.87 -32.51 1.79
CA ASP A 292 -8.90 -33.15 3.11
C ASP A 292 -9.87 -34.34 3.15
N GLU A 293 -11.02 -34.24 2.49
CA GLU A 293 -11.94 -35.37 2.29
C GLU A 293 -11.27 -36.53 1.53
N LEU A 294 -10.52 -36.23 0.46
CA LEU A 294 -9.77 -37.23 -0.30
C LEU A 294 -8.63 -37.85 0.51
N ARG A 295 -7.92 -37.07 1.33
CA ARG A 295 -6.88 -37.58 2.24
C ARG A 295 -7.47 -38.56 3.25
N HIS A 296 -8.60 -38.22 3.87
CA HIS A 296 -9.29 -39.12 4.80
C HIS A 296 -9.70 -40.42 4.10
N LEU A 297 -10.28 -40.33 2.89
CA LEU A 297 -10.68 -41.53 2.13
C LEU A 297 -9.47 -42.40 1.75
N HIS A 298 -8.36 -41.77 1.35
CA HIS A 298 -7.11 -42.47 1.07
C HIS A 298 -6.60 -43.23 2.30
N ASP A 299 -6.61 -42.60 3.48
CA ASP A 299 -6.17 -43.24 4.73
C ASP A 299 -7.09 -44.40 5.13
N GLU A 300 -8.40 -44.26 4.94
CA GLU A 300 -9.36 -45.35 5.17
C GLU A 300 -9.11 -46.54 4.22
N VAL A 301 -8.91 -46.27 2.92
CA VAL A 301 -8.60 -47.30 1.93
C VAL A 301 -7.29 -47.99 2.26
N LYS A 302 -6.26 -47.23 2.63
CA LYS A 302 -4.96 -47.76 3.06
C LYS A 302 -5.10 -48.69 4.26
N ALA A 303 -5.85 -48.28 5.29
CA ALA A 303 -6.10 -49.12 6.46
C ALA A 303 -6.81 -50.44 6.10
N ARG A 304 -7.80 -50.40 5.20
CA ARG A 304 -8.48 -51.62 4.71
C ARG A 304 -7.54 -52.54 3.93
N PHE A 305 -6.63 -51.98 3.13
CA PHE A 305 -5.61 -52.77 2.44
C PHE A 305 -4.66 -53.46 3.43
N GLU A 306 -4.16 -52.73 4.42
CA GLU A 306 -3.27 -53.29 5.46
C GLU A 306 -3.97 -54.40 6.28
N GLU A 307 -5.26 -54.25 6.58
CA GLU A 307 -6.06 -55.29 7.24
C GLU A 307 -6.24 -56.53 6.35
N SER A 308 -6.53 -56.31 5.06
CA SER A 308 -6.65 -57.39 4.07
C SER A 308 -5.34 -58.16 3.90
N GLU A 309 -4.20 -57.46 3.82
CA GLU A 309 -2.87 -58.09 3.75
C GLU A 309 -2.58 -58.95 4.99
N LYS A 310 -2.91 -58.46 6.19
CA LYS A 310 -2.77 -59.23 7.43
C LYS A 310 -3.63 -60.50 7.39
N SER A 311 -4.89 -60.38 6.98
CA SER A 311 -5.81 -61.52 6.84
C SER A 311 -5.28 -62.57 5.84
N TYR A 312 -4.77 -62.15 4.68
CA TYR A 312 -4.16 -63.07 3.71
C TYR A 312 -2.90 -63.74 4.26
N ALA A 313 -2.03 -63.00 4.97
CA ALA A 313 -0.85 -63.56 5.59
C ALA A 313 -1.19 -64.64 6.64
N GLU A 314 -2.25 -64.41 7.43
CA GLU A 314 -2.77 -65.40 8.39
C GLU A 314 -3.34 -66.64 7.69
N GLN A 315 -4.11 -66.47 6.62
CA GLN A 315 -4.63 -67.59 5.83
C GLN A 315 -3.52 -68.43 5.21
N ILE A 316 -2.48 -67.79 4.67
CA ILE A 316 -1.30 -68.48 4.13
C ILE A 316 -0.58 -69.26 5.23
N ARG A 317 -0.40 -68.65 6.41
CA ARG A 317 0.23 -69.32 7.56
C ARG A 317 -0.57 -70.55 8.01
N ALA A 318 -1.88 -70.42 8.16
CA ALA A 318 -2.78 -71.52 8.51
C ALA A 318 -2.78 -72.65 7.46
N ALA A 319 -2.74 -72.30 6.17
CA ALA A 319 -2.64 -73.27 5.08
C ALA A 319 -1.32 -74.04 5.12
N ASN A 320 -0.20 -73.35 5.40
CA ASN A 320 1.11 -73.98 5.55
C ASN A 320 1.18 -74.91 6.76
N GLU A 321 0.65 -74.50 7.91
CA GLU A 321 0.56 -75.35 9.12
C GLU A 321 -0.29 -76.60 8.89
N LEU A 322 -1.41 -76.48 8.16
CA LEU A 322 -2.22 -77.64 7.79
C LEU A 322 -1.46 -78.58 6.84
N ARG A 323 -0.78 -78.02 5.83
CA ARG A 323 0.04 -78.78 4.89
C ARG A 323 1.15 -79.55 5.61
N GLU A 324 1.85 -78.90 6.56
CA GLU A 324 2.89 -79.53 7.37
C GLU A 324 2.33 -80.68 8.21
N ARG A 325 1.18 -80.47 8.88
CA ARG A 325 0.49 -81.53 9.63
C ARG A 325 0.15 -82.74 8.74
N MET A 326 -0.41 -82.50 7.55
CA MET A 326 -0.70 -83.57 6.60
C MET A 326 0.56 -84.30 6.13
N CYS A 327 1.65 -83.58 5.85
CA CYS A 327 2.92 -84.20 5.48
C CYS A 327 3.48 -85.09 6.61
N ASN A 328 3.45 -84.60 7.86
CA ASN A 328 3.89 -85.36 9.02
C ASN A 328 3.06 -86.63 9.22
N GLU A 329 1.74 -86.54 9.06
CA GLU A 329 0.85 -87.69 9.15
C GLU A 329 1.08 -88.69 8.01
N ASN A 330 1.25 -88.21 6.78
CA ASN A 330 1.59 -89.09 5.64
C ASN A 330 2.91 -89.81 5.87
N VAL A 331 3.93 -89.13 6.42
CA VAL A 331 5.21 -89.77 6.79
C VAL A 331 5.01 -90.85 7.85
N ARG A 332 4.17 -90.58 8.87
CA ARG A 332 3.82 -91.55 9.91
C ARG A 332 3.13 -92.79 9.33
N LEU A 333 2.13 -92.58 8.48
CA LEU A 333 1.39 -93.66 7.82
C LEU A 333 2.29 -94.49 6.90
N ILE A 334 3.18 -93.86 6.13
CA ILE A 334 4.17 -94.57 5.30
C ILE A 334 5.07 -95.47 6.15
N LYS A 335 5.54 -94.99 7.32
CA LYS A 335 6.33 -95.82 8.24
C LYS A 335 5.56 -97.04 8.72
N GLN A 336 4.31 -96.85 9.15
CA GLN A 336 3.44 -97.95 9.58
C GLN A 336 3.17 -98.96 8.46
N ILE A 337 2.95 -98.49 7.22
CA ILE A 337 2.80 -99.36 6.05
C ILE A 337 4.07 -100.19 5.86
N ASN A 338 5.24 -99.57 5.88
CA ASN A 338 6.52 -100.29 5.70
C ASN A 338 6.78 -101.32 6.83
N GLU A 339 6.42 -100.99 8.07
CA GLU A 339 6.52 -101.91 9.22
C GLU A 339 5.60 -103.12 9.03
N MET A 340 4.34 -102.88 8.66
CA MET A 340 3.37 -103.94 8.37
C MET A 340 3.82 -104.79 7.16
N GLU A 341 4.33 -104.18 6.10
CA GLU A 341 4.87 -104.89 4.94
C GLU A 341 6.03 -105.81 5.35
N SER A 342 6.97 -105.31 6.17
CA SER A 342 8.06 -106.12 6.72
C SER A 342 7.56 -107.27 7.59
N GLU A 343 6.55 -107.05 8.43
CA GLU A 343 5.95 -108.11 9.26
C GLU A 343 5.27 -109.16 8.39
N THR A 344 4.49 -108.75 7.38
CA THR A 344 3.86 -109.69 6.44
C THR A 344 4.86 -110.51 5.65
N GLU A 345 5.99 -109.92 5.26
CA GLU A 345 7.07 -110.63 4.56
C GLU A 345 7.78 -111.63 5.49
N ASN A 346 8.05 -111.25 6.74
CA ASN A 346 8.59 -112.17 7.74
C ASN A 346 7.65 -113.35 8.00
N LEU A 347 6.35 -113.10 8.18
CA LEU A 347 5.34 -114.15 8.35
C LEU A 347 5.23 -115.04 7.12
N ARG A 348 5.38 -114.48 5.92
CA ARG A 348 5.41 -115.24 4.66
C ARG A 348 6.62 -116.18 4.62
N GLN A 349 7.81 -115.69 4.95
CA GLN A 349 9.03 -116.49 5.03
C GLN A 349 8.94 -117.57 6.11
N GLU A 350 8.38 -117.26 7.28
CA GLU A 350 8.16 -118.24 8.35
C GLU A 350 7.19 -119.34 7.91
N LYS A 351 6.08 -118.96 7.26
CA LYS A 351 5.11 -119.92 6.72
C LYS A 351 5.72 -120.81 5.64
N GLU A 352 6.58 -120.26 4.79
CA GLU A 352 7.33 -121.01 3.79
C GLU A 352 8.30 -122.00 4.45
N LEU A 353 9.08 -121.55 5.44
CA LEU A 353 9.97 -122.41 6.23
C LEU A 353 9.22 -123.54 6.93
N GLN A 354 8.09 -123.24 7.59
CA GLN A 354 7.25 -124.26 8.23
C GLN A 354 6.66 -125.24 7.20
N SER A 355 6.27 -124.75 6.01
CA SER A 355 5.82 -125.61 4.93
C SER A 355 6.92 -126.57 4.50
N THR A 356 8.15 -126.07 4.29
CA THR A 356 9.32 -126.90 3.95
C THR A 356 9.65 -127.91 5.05
N GLN A 357 9.66 -127.49 6.31
CA GLN A 357 9.88 -128.41 7.44
C GLN A 357 8.80 -129.51 7.52
N ARG A 358 7.54 -129.18 7.24
CA ARG A 358 6.44 -130.16 7.18
C ARG A 358 6.61 -131.11 6.01
N THR A 359 7.02 -130.63 4.83
CA THR A 359 7.30 -131.50 3.67
C THR A 359 8.49 -132.41 3.94
N ASP A 360 9.56 -131.91 4.57
CA ASP A 360 10.74 -132.69 4.94
C ASP A 360 10.39 -133.76 6.01
N SER A 361 9.58 -133.38 7.00
CA SER A 361 9.08 -134.33 8.00
C SER A 361 8.19 -135.40 7.38
N TYR A 362 7.31 -135.02 6.45
CA TYR A 362 6.42 -135.95 5.75
C TYR A 362 7.19 -136.89 4.83
N THR A 363 8.19 -136.39 4.10
CA THR A 363 9.06 -137.21 3.24
C THR A 363 9.89 -138.19 4.07
N ASN A 364 10.52 -137.74 5.16
CA ASN A 364 11.26 -138.62 6.07
C ASN A 364 10.35 -139.67 6.72
N LEU A 365 9.13 -139.30 7.13
CA LEU A 365 8.16 -140.25 7.66
C LEU A 365 7.71 -141.27 6.59
N LYS A 366 7.51 -140.81 5.35
CA LYS A 366 7.18 -141.66 4.20
C LYS A 366 8.30 -142.65 3.91
N GLU A 367 9.56 -142.21 3.91
CA GLU A 367 10.75 -143.06 3.76
C GLU A 367 10.83 -144.11 4.87
N LYS A 368 10.64 -143.72 6.14
CA LYS A 368 10.59 -144.66 7.27
C LYS A 368 9.45 -145.67 7.15
N TYR A 369 8.28 -145.22 6.72
CA TYR A 369 7.13 -146.10 6.53
C TYR A 369 7.39 -147.10 5.40
N SER A 370 7.97 -146.64 4.28
CA SER A 370 8.39 -147.52 3.18
C SER A 370 9.41 -148.56 3.65
N ALA A 371 10.45 -148.16 4.40
CA ALA A 371 11.43 -149.10 4.95
C ALA A 371 10.79 -150.12 5.92
N LEU A 372 9.81 -149.71 6.73
CA LEU A 372 9.10 -150.60 7.63
C LEU A 372 8.18 -151.59 6.88
N VAL A 373 7.57 -151.15 5.79
CA VAL A 373 6.79 -152.02 4.89
C VAL A 373 7.69 -153.06 4.26
N GLU A 374 8.87 -152.67 3.77
CA GLU A 374 9.89 -153.61 3.24
C GLU A 374 10.31 -154.63 4.32
N GLU A 375 10.62 -154.20 5.55
CA GLU A 375 10.94 -155.11 6.66
C GLU A 375 9.78 -156.07 6.99
N HIS A 376 8.54 -155.57 6.96
CA HIS A 376 7.36 -156.39 7.22
C HIS A 376 7.10 -157.40 6.11
N GLU A 377 7.33 -157.03 4.84
CA GLU A 377 7.27 -157.93 3.69
C GLU A 377 8.32 -159.04 3.80
N GLU A 378 9.55 -158.71 4.21
CA GLU A 378 10.60 -159.70 4.51
C GLU A 378 10.15 -160.68 5.61
N LYS A 379 9.56 -160.16 6.71
CA LYS A 379 9.04 -161.02 7.79
C LYS A 379 7.84 -161.86 7.38
N ILE A 380 6.97 -161.36 6.50
CA ILE A 380 5.90 -162.17 5.91
C ILE A 380 6.51 -163.32 5.11
N GLN A 381 7.56 -163.05 4.33
CA GLN A 381 8.24 -164.05 3.52
C GLN A 381 8.97 -165.10 4.38
N GLU A 382 9.57 -164.66 5.49
CA GLU A 382 10.17 -165.55 6.50
C GLU A 382 9.10 -166.40 7.20
N SER A 383 7.97 -165.80 7.62
CA SER A 383 6.81 -166.49 8.18
C SER A 383 6.19 -167.49 7.20
N ALA A 384 6.11 -167.16 5.92
CA ALA A 384 5.63 -168.06 4.87
C ALA A 384 6.57 -169.27 4.70
N SER A 385 7.88 -169.06 4.79
CA SER A 385 8.90 -170.12 4.76
C SER A 385 8.79 -171.04 5.99
N LEU A 386 8.58 -170.46 7.17
CA LEU A 386 8.28 -171.19 8.41
C LEU A 386 6.96 -171.98 8.32
N ASN A 387 5.92 -171.38 7.75
CA ASN A 387 4.64 -172.06 7.57
C ASN A 387 4.75 -173.24 6.59
N GLN A 388 5.51 -173.12 5.50
CA GLN A 388 5.82 -174.24 4.62
C GLN A 388 6.58 -175.36 5.36
N LEU A 389 7.50 -175.01 6.26
CA LEU A 389 8.20 -175.99 7.10
C LEU A 389 7.24 -176.69 8.05
N ILE A 390 6.34 -175.95 8.70
CA ILE A 390 5.28 -176.48 9.57
C ILE A 390 4.35 -177.40 8.77
N GLU A 391 3.98 -177.01 7.55
CA GLU A 391 3.11 -177.81 6.69
C GLU A 391 3.79 -179.11 6.23
N ASN A 392 5.09 -179.07 5.93
CA ASN A 392 5.89 -180.26 5.64
C ASN A 392 6.04 -181.18 6.87
N LEU A 393 6.26 -180.60 8.05
CA LEU A 393 6.27 -181.36 9.32
C LEU A 393 4.91 -181.98 9.61
N ASN A 394 3.82 -181.24 9.38
CA ASN A 394 2.46 -181.75 9.53
C ASN A 394 2.17 -182.86 8.52
N ARG A 395 2.60 -182.75 7.26
CA ARG A 395 2.52 -183.86 6.29
C ARG A 395 3.24 -185.09 6.79
N HIS A 396 4.48 -184.95 7.28
CA HIS A 396 5.22 -186.04 7.90
C HIS A 396 4.47 -186.67 9.09
N LEU A 397 3.89 -185.84 9.96
CA LEU A 397 3.04 -186.27 11.08
C LEU A 397 1.79 -187.01 10.60
N THR A 398 1.18 -186.54 9.51
CA THR A 398 -0.01 -187.15 8.92
C THR A 398 0.34 -188.49 8.27
N ASP A 399 1.45 -188.59 7.55
CA ASP A 399 1.97 -189.85 6.99
C ASP A 399 2.32 -190.86 8.08
N ILE A 400 2.89 -190.41 9.21
CA ILE A 400 3.10 -191.25 10.39
C ILE A 400 1.75 -191.68 10.98
N THR A 401 0.77 -190.79 11.07
CA THR A 401 -0.57 -191.08 11.60
C THR A 401 -1.37 -192.03 10.71
N VAL A 402 -1.23 -191.91 9.38
CA VAL A 402 -1.83 -192.82 8.40
C VAL A 402 -1.14 -194.18 8.46
N LYS A 403 0.19 -194.24 8.54
CA LYS A 403 0.91 -195.50 8.83
C LYS A 403 0.46 -196.13 10.14
N TYR A 404 0.20 -195.33 11.17
CA TYR A 404 -0.32 -195.79 12.45
C TYR A 404 -1.77 -196.30 12.34
N LYS A 405 -2.61 -195.67 11.52
CA LYS A 405 -3.99 -196.12 11.24
C LYS A 405 -4.05 -197.35 10.33
N ASP A 406 -3.18 -197.49 9.34
CA ASP A 406 -3.10 -198.67 8.47
C ASP A 406 -2.61 -199.90 9.24
N LEU A 407 -1.69 -199.73 10.20
CA LEU A 407 -1.33 -200.78 11.15
C LEU A 407 -2.48 -201.15 12.11
N ARG A 408 -3.42 -200.23 12.34
CA ARG A 408 -4.61 -200.45 13.19
C ARG A 408 -5.77 -201.10 12.42
N SER A 409 -5.93 -200.81 11.13
CA SER A 409 -7.00 -201.33 10.26
C SER A 409 -6.79 -202.79 9.80
N GLN A 410 -5.65 -203.42 10.13
CA GLN A 410 -5.46 -204.87 9.94
C GLN A 410 -5.99 -205.71 11.12
N ARG A 411 -6.55 -205.11 12.19
CA ARG A 411 -6.87 -205.84 13.42
C ARG A 411 -8.32 -206.23 13.64
N ASP A 412 -9.34 -205.50 13.15
CA ASP A 412 -10.76 -205.87 13.41
C ASP A 412 -11.71 -205.33 12.33
N GLY A 413 -12.71 -206.14 11.92
CA GLY A 413 -13.55 -205.91 10.74
C GLY A 413 -14.93 -205.27 10.96
N SER A 414 -15.36 -204.56 9.91
CA SER A 414 -16.75 -204.41 9.38
C SER A 414 -17.80 -203.59 10.16
N PRO A 415 -18.86 -203.04 9.52
CA PRO A 415 -18.85 -202.00 8.48
C PRO A 415 -19.91 -200.89 8.82
N PRO A 416 -20.55 -200.14 7.87
CA PRO A 416 -20.49 -198.67 7.84
C PRO A 416 -21.84 -197.97 8.07
N ASN A 417 -21.86 -196.68 8.40
CA ASN A 417 -22.99 -195.85 7.98
C ASN A 417 -22.73 -194.34 7.90
N ARG A 418 -23.41 -193.77 6.91
CA ARG A 418 -23.56 -192.38 6.50
C ARG A 418 -24.10 -191.48 7.62
N TYR A 419 -23.86 -190.17 7.55
CA TYR A 419 -24.85 -189.09 7.34
C TYR A 419 -24.27 -187.70 7.71
N TYR A 420 -24.24 -186.77 6.72
CA TYR A 420 -24.44 -185.28 6.72
C TYR A 420 -23.61 -184.40 7.70
N MET A 421 -23.05 -183.23 7.36
CA MET A 421 -23.30 -182.22 6.31
C MET A 421 -22.02 -181.76 5.61
#